data_AF-A0A6A6YYM7-F1
#
_entry.id   AF-A0A6A6YYM7-F1
#
_cell.length_a   1.000
_cell.length_b   1.000
_cell.length_c   1.000
_cell.angle_alpha   90.00
_cell.angle_beta   90.00
_cell.angle_gamma   90.00
#
_symmetry.space_group_name_H-M   'P 1'
#
loop_
_entity.id
_entity.type
_entity.pdbx_description
1 polymer ?
#
loop_
_entity_poly.entity_id
_entity_poly.type
_entity_poly.pdbx_seq_one_letter_code
_entity_poly.pdbx_strand_id
1 'polypeptide(L)'
;MPLAEGLFLEALLAPLQPIRGSVRATFSLPRYVSLLGIKPRPLNVATRVWSEAWLDVQSISNWADGNAPNEALVLGPVSSEIFESSKSLWPCWISFFSSSPAKHPPPRPKNLNKLNMAFPPSPLETIKWNALGLSITDAVNGHVESTYTLSTGAWSTPKFVSDPFLRVHGLSPALNYGQQAYEGLKAHRSPSNSILLFRPADHAARLSNSAAYVSIPPIPEAHFLQCVKMAVARNAEWVAPHTSEALLYIRPLVFGSSGHLALTAPTEFTFAVFVQPGTTYHGVQPLPAVVVEDFDRAAPRGTGGGKVGGNYAPVIRWTDRARTQGYGVTLHLDAQTRTCVEEFSTSGFIGVWKAGEHVTLVVPDSKNIVASITSDSCLALAESFGWTVERREIPWSECKFFDEVVAVGTAASLLPIRSLHRPSTGETFYYGDSTGDVTVKLGTAMRNLMRGKVEDGFGWTVEVKEGDLLAEESIIAEEPVVEAVSEQPAEVVDEKANGVENVNGSIGSKGTEVEEKA
;
A
#
# COMPACT_ATOMS: atom_id res chain seq x y z
N MET A 1 7.49 -47.85 -1.59
CA MET A 1 8.54 -47.61 -2.62
C MET A 1 7.98 -46.63 -3.64
N PRO A 2 8.80 -45.71 -4.17
CA PRO A 2 8.45 -44.29 -4.18
C PRO A 2 8.23 -43.66 -5.56
N LEU A 3 7.57 -42.48 -5.52
CA LEU A 3 7.76 -41.23 -6.28
C LEU A 3 8.17 -41.27 -7.77
N ALA A 4 7.36 -40.61 -8.60
CA ALA A 4 7.85 -39.75 -9.68
C ALA A 4 6.78 -38.70 -10.06
N GLU A 5 6.86 -37.52 -9.44
CA GLU A 5 6.34 -36.28 -10.01
C GLU A 5 7.44 -35.72 -10.93
N GLY A 6 7.12 -35.54 -12.22
CA GLY A 6 7.95 -34.83 -13.17
C GLY A 6 7.39 -33.43 -13.41
N LEU A 7 8.10 -32.41 -12.91
CA LEU A 7 7.90 -31.01 -13.26
C LEU A 7 8.57 -30.72 -14.61
N PHE A 8 7.75 -30.38 -15.61
CA PHE A 8 8.19 -29.75 -16.85
C PHE A 8 8.53 -28.27 -16.58
N LEU A 9 9.69 -27.82 -17.06
CA LEU A 9 10.04 -26.40 -17.15
C LEU A 9 10.26 -26.07 -18.64
N GLU A 10 9.28 -25.43 -19.27
CA GLU A 10 9.46 -24.82 -20.59
C GLU A 10 10.24 -23.50 -20.44
N ALA A 11 11.37 -23.39 -21.12
CA ALA A 11 12.07 -22.12 -21.31
C ALA A 11 11.63 -21.50 -22.65
N LEU A 12 11.01 -20.32 -22.58
CA LEU A 12 10.78 -19.44 -23.73
C LEU A 12 12.13 -18.98 -24.31
N LEU A 13 12.44 -19.39 -25.54
CA LEU A 13 13.47 -18.77 -26.37
C LEU A 13 12.83 -17.72 -27.28
N ALA A 14 13.19 -16.45 -27.10
CA ALA A 14 13.03 -15.40 -28.11
C ALA A 14 14.36 -15.24 -28.89
N PRO A 15 14.32 -14.88 -30.19
CA PRO A 15 15.50 -14.97 -31.06
C PRO A 15 16.42 -13.75 -30.86
N LEU A 16 17.64 -13.99 -30.35
CA LEU A 16 18.71 -12.99 -30.39
C LEU A 16 19.52 -13.15 -31.68
N GLN A 17 19.64 -12.07 -32.43
CA GLN A 17 20.51 -11.94 -33.61
C GLN A 17 22.00 -12.15 -33.25
N PRO A 18 22.84 -12.66 -34.16
CA PRO A 18 24.21 -13.01 -33.84
C PRO A 18 25.11 -11.76 -33.78
N ILE A 19 25.45 -11.31 -32.58
CA ILE A 19 26.58 -10.40 -32.37
C ILE A 19 27.85 -11.25 -32.19
N ARG A 20 28.78 -11.18 -33.15
CA ARG A 20 30.13 -11.74 -33.02
C ARG A 20 30.95 -10.87 -32.07
N GLY A 21 31.30 -11.39 -30.90
CA GLY A 21 32.24 -10.76 -29.97
C GLY A 21 32.40 -11.56 -28.68
N SER A 22 33.63 -11.66 -28.17
CA SER A 22 33.96 -12.34 -26.92
C SER A 22 33.37 -11.59 -25.72
N VAL A 23 32.49 -12.23 -24.96
CA VAL A 23 31.95 -11.68 -23.69
C VAL A 23 32.85 -12.12 -22.54
N ARG A 24 33.49 -11.15 -21.88
CA ARG A 24 34.26 -11.35 -20.65
C ARG A 24 33.33 -11.10 -19.46
N ALA A 25 32.86 -12.14 -18.78
CA ALA A 25 32.06 -12.00 -17.56
C ALA A 25 32.96 -12.06 -16.32
N THR A 26 33.19 -10.92 -15.67
CA THR A 26 33.78 -10.85 -14.33
C THR A 26 32.68 -10.95 -13.27
N PHE A 27 32.70 -12.00 -12.45
CA PHE A 27 31.84 -12.13 -11.28
C PHE A 27 32.59 -11.62 -10.04
N SER A 28 32.04 -10.61 -9.36
CA SER A 28 32.51 -10.20 -8.03
C SER A 28 31.73 -10.96 -6.95
N LEU A 29 32.39 -11.83 -6.19
CA LEU A 29 31.87 -12.39 -4.93
C LEU A 29 32.08 -11.34 -3.83
N PRO A 30 31.00 -10.79 -3.23
CA PRO A 30 30.81 -11.04 -1.79
C PRO A 30 29.33 -11.03 -1.39
N ARG A 31 28.67 -12.20 -1.38
CA ARG A 31 27.43 -12.45 -0.60
C ARG A 31 27.27 -13.95 -0.36
N TYR A 32 28.12 -14.55 0.47
CA TYR A 32 27.81 -15.86 1.08
C TYR A 32 28.36 -16.04 2.50
N VAL A 33 28.83 -14.96 3.14
CA VAL A 33 29.25 -14.98 4.55
C VAL A 33 28.47 -13.90 5.33
N SER A 34 27.20 -14.18 5.60
CA SER A 34 26.48 -13.62 6.77
C SER A 34 25.28 -14.48 7.22
N LEU A 35 25.20 -15.74 6.80
CA LEU A 35 24.14 -16.69 7.20
C LEU A 35 24.57 -17.68 8.29
N LEU A 36 25.74 -17.49 8.93
CA LEU A 36 26.29 -18.44 9.92
C LEU A 36 26.72 -17.85 11.28
N GLY A 37 26.46 -16.57 11.59
CA GLY A 37 26.53 -16.09 12.99
C GLY A 37 27.89 -16.21 13.71
N ILE A 38 29.02 -16.20 13.02
CA ILE A 38 30.36 -16.24 13.63
C ILE A 38 30.95 -14.82 13.65
N LYS A 39 31.37 -14.33 14.84
CA LYS A 39 32.06 -13.04 15.01
C LYS A 39 33.45 -13.07 14.36
N PRO A 40 33.88 -12.03 13.63
CA PRO A 40 35.23 -11.98 13.07
C PRO A 40 36.27 -11.56 14.14
N ARG A 41 37.40 -12.26 14.20
CA ARG A 41 38.68 -11.74 14.71
C ARG A 41 39.61 -11.47 13.51
N PRO A 42 40.48 -10.45 13.57
CA PRO A 42 41.26 -10.04 12.41
C PRO A 42 42.51 -10.91 12.30
N LEU A 43 42.88 -11.32 11.08
CA LEU A 43 44.26 -11.68 10.77
C LEU A 43 44.57 -11.53 9.27
N ASN A 44 45.85 -11.22 9.07
CA ASN A 44 46.50 -10.58 7.93
C ASN A 44 46.78 -11.49 6.73
N VAL A 45 46.80 -10.87 5.54
CA VAL A 45 47.67 -11.09 4.36
C VAL A 45 47.57 -12.41 3.57
N ALA A 46 47.11 -12.24 2.32
CA ALA A 46 47.49 -12.88 1.05
C ALA A 46 47.50 -14.42 0.90
N THR A 47 46.50 -14.93 0.15
CA THR A 47 46.70 -15.97 -0.88
C THR A 47 45.50 -16.01 -1.83
N ARG A 48 45.74 -15.82 -3.13
CA ARG A 48 44.75 -15.94 -4.24
C ARG A 48 45.07 -17.24 -4.99
N VAL A 49 44.09 -18.11 -5.19
CA VAL A 49 44.16 -19.25 -6.12
C VAL A 49 43.04 -19.08 -7.16
N TRP A 50 43.39 -19.17 -8.45
CA TRP A 50 42.47 -19.14 -9.58
C TRP A 50 42.36 -20.55 -10.18
N SER A 51 41.17 -20.96 -10.61
CA SER A 51 40.98 -22.14 -11.46
C SER A 51 40.19 -21.74 -12.71
N GLU A 52 40.77 -21.95 -13.88
CA GLU A 52 40.15 -21.77 -15.20
C GLU A 52 39.62 -23.11 -15.72
N ALA A 53 38.46 -23.12 -16.38
CA ALA A 53 37.96 -24.25 -17.13
C ALA A 53 37.64 -23.79 -18.56
N TRP A 54 38.13 -24.55 -19.54
CA TRP A 54 37.93 -24.33 -20.98
C TRP A 54 36.82 -25.26 -21.49
N LEU A 55 35.94 -24.76 -22.35
CA LEU A 55 34.98 -25.55 -23.11
C LEU A 55 35.30 -25.37 -24.59
N ASP A 56 35.74 -26.46 -25.23
CA ASP A 56 36.00 -26.53 -26.67
C ASP A 56 34.73 -27.04 -27.37
N VAL A 57 34.26 -26.32 -28.39
CA VAL A 57 33.06 -26.68 -29.16
C VAL A 57 33.47 -26.84 -30.62
N GLN A 58 33.74 -28.08 -31.02
CA GLN A 58 33.81 -28.48 -32.42
C GLN A 58 32.79 -29.59 -32.71
N SER A 59 32.12 -29.42 -33.86
CA SER A 59 31.11 -30.27 -34.49
C SER A 59 29.67 -30.12 -33.95
N ILE A 60 28.82 -29.51 -34.78
CA ILE A 60 27.63 -30.14 -35.39
C ILE A 60 27.17 -29.18 -36.48
N SER A 61 27.49 -29.53 -37.72
CA SER A 61 26.81 -29.07 -38.93
C SER A 61 26.03 -30.26 -39.46
N ASN A 62 24.79 -30.01 -39.88
CA ASN A 62 23.81 -30.90 -40.52
C ASN A 62 22.74 -31.46 -39.57
N TRP A 63 21.61 -30.75 -39.47
CA TRP A 63 20.30 -31.29 -39.80
C TRP A 63 19.26 -30.16 -39.79
N ALA A 64 19.14 -29.50 -40.94
CA ALA A 64 17.87 -28.97 -41.40
C ALA A 64 17.27 -30.09 -42.25
N ASP A 65 16.19 -30.69 -41.75
CA ASP A 65 15.06 -31.22 -42.53
C ASP A 65 14.21 -32.05 -41.57
N GLY A 66 12.98 -31.58 -41.36
CA GLY A 66 12.05 -32.15 -40.41
C GLY A 66 11.77 -33.62 -40.70
N ASN A 67 12.14 -34.49 -39.77
CA ASN A 67 11.50 -35.75 -39.44
C ASN A 67 12.02 -36.24 -38.09
N ALA A 68 11.12 -36.40 -37.12
CA ALA A 68 11.44 -36.93 -35.80
C ALA A 68 11.55 -38.47 -35.85
N PRO A 69 12.52 -39.07 -35.12
CA PRO A 69 12.37 -40.42 -34.60
C PRO A 69 12.23 -40.41 -33.07
N ASN A 70 11.23 -41.14 -32.59
CA ASN A 70 11.08 -41.54 -31.19
C ASN A 70 12.19 -42.53 -30.85
N GLU A 71 13.23 -42.11 -30.13
CA GLU A 71 14.13 -43.05 -29.43
C GLU A 71 14.82 -42.37 -28.25
N ALA A 72 14.70 -42.98 -27.06
CA ALA A 72 15.24 -42.50 -25.81
C ALA A 72 16.78 -42.60 -25.79
N LEU A 73 17.46 -41.49 -25.53
CA LEU A 73 18.91 -41.46 -25.32
C LEU A 73 19.25 -42.00 -23.93
N VAL A 74 19.86 -43.19 -23.89
CA VAL A 74 20.42 -43.82 -22.69
C VAL A 74 21.81 -43.24 -22.42
N LEU A 75 22.01 -42.62 -21.26
CA LEU A 75 23.33 -42.21 -20.79
C LEU A 75 24.05 -43.41 -20.14
N GLY A 76 25.20 -43.79 -20.69
CA GLY A 76 26.10 -44.83 -20.14
C GLY A 76 26.88 -44.36 -18.91
N PRO A 77 27.47 -45.29 -18.14
CA PRO A 77 28.03 -45.01 -16.81
C PRO A 77 29.38 -44.29 -16.89
N VAL A 78 29.56 -43.28 -16.04
CA VAL A 78 30.85 -42.64 -15.79
C VAL A 78 31.63 -43.48 -14.78
N SER A 79 32.87 -43.79 -15.14
CA SER A 79 33.83 -44.60 -14.39
C SER A 79 34.20 -44.01 -13.03
N SER A 80 34.28 -44.89 -12.03
CA SER A 80 34.76 -44.65 -10.69
C SER A 80 36.28 -44.50 -10.64
N GLU A 81 36.79 -43.30 -10.37
CA GLU A 81 38.09 -43.07 -9.73
C GLU A 81 38.16 -41.61 -9.29
N ILE A 82 38.81 -41.35 -8.14
CA ILE A 82 38.83 -40.10 -7.35
C ILE A 82 37.69 -40.00 -6.32
N PHE A 83 37.68 -40.87 -5.33
CA PHE A 83 37.04 -40.60 -4.03
C PHE A 83 37.79 -41.35 -2.91
N GLU A 84 38.99 -40.88 -2.56
CA GLU A 84 39.69 -41.39 -1.37
C GLU A 84 40.51 -40.30 -0.65
N SER A 85 39.82 -39.29 -0.13
CA SER A 85 40.35 -38.38 0.90
C SER A 85 39.25 -37.57 1.60
N SER A 86 38.28 -38.24 2.24
CA SER A 86 37.45 -37.63 3.31
C SER A 86 36.52 -38.65 3.98
N LYS A 87 37.08 -39.77 4.45
CA LYS A 87 36.38 -40.66 5.41
C LYS A 87 36.56 -40.15 6.84
N SER A 88 36.01 -38.97 7.12
CA SER A 88 35.61 -38.53 8.45
C SER A 88 34.67 -37.35 8.24
N LEU A 89 33.38 -37.52 8.57
CA LEU A 89 32.24 -36.57 8.56
C LEU A 89 30.90 -37.19 8.07
N TRP A 90 30.81 -38.52 8.00
CA TRP A 90 29.54 -39.25 7.91
C TRP A 90 29.08 -39.64 9.33
N PRO A 91 28.51 -38.70 10.11
CA PRO A 91 27.05 -38.66 10.22
C PRO A 91 26.51 -37.24 10.49
N CYS A 92 26.06 -36.50 9.46
CA CYS A 92 25.23 -35.29 9.67
C CYS A 92 24.24 -34.98 8.53
N TRP A 93 24.06 -35.87 7.55
CA TRP A 93 23.27 -35.56 6.34
C TRP A 93 21.98 -36.38 6.18
N ILE A 94 21.46 -36.96 7.25
CA ILE A 94 20.10 -37.55 7.29
C ILE A 94 19.34 -36.97 8.49
N SER A 95 18.96 -35.69 8.38
CA SER A 95 17.88 -35.06 9.16
C SER A 95 17.34 -33.75 8.58
N PHE A 96 17.68 -33.38 7.34
CA PHE A 96 17.28 -32.09 6.77
C PHE A 96 16.48 -32.14 5.46
N PHE A 97 15.90 -33.30 5.13
CA PHE A 97 14.84 -33.41 4.11
C PHE A 97 13.68 -34.25 4.65
N SER A 98 12.92 -33.63 5.55
CA SER A 98 11.53 -33.97 5.84
C SER A 98 10.78 -32.65 6.00
N SER A 99 10.79 -31.83 4.93
CA SER A 99 9.75 -30.84 4.72
C SER A 99 8.44 -31.60 4.63
N SER A 100 7.62 -31.54 5.68
CA SER A 100 6.22 -31.92 5.61
C SER A 100 5.62 -31.22 4.38
N PRO A 101 4.83 -31.90 3.54
CA PRO A 101 4.02 -31.21 2.55
C PRO A 101 3.19 -30.16 3.30
N ALA A 102 3.07 -28.96 2.72
CA ALA A 102 2.31 -27.87 3.28
C ALA A 102 0.98 -28.42 3.80
N LYS A 103 0.82 -28.44 5.13
CA LYS A 103 -0.45 -28.84 5.73
C LYS A 103 -1.48 -27.87 5.18
N HIS A 104 -2.43 -28.38 4.41
CA HIS A 104 -3.63 -27.62 4.07
C HIS A 104 -4.13 -26.93 5.34
N PRO A 105 -4.56 -25.65 5.26
CA PRO A 105 -5.21 -25.02 6.40
C PRO A 105 -6.35 -25.95 6.87
N PRO A 106 -6.62 -26.02 8.19
CA PRO A 106 -7.70 -26.84 8.69
C PRO A 106 -8.99 -26.51 7.92
N PRO A 107 -9.83 -27.52 7.63
CA PRO A 107 -11.08 -27.27 6.92
C PRO A 107 -11.85 -26.19 7.67
N ARG A 108 -12.18 -25.10 6.95
CA ARG A 108 -12.97 -23.99 7.49
C ARG A 108 -14.25 -24.56 8.10
N PRO A 109 -14.67 -24.13 9.31
CA PRO A 109 -15.90 -24.60 9.89
C PRO A 109 -17.07 -24.23 8.97
N LYS A 110 -17.57 -25.21 8.21
CA LYS A 110 -18.85 -25.15 7.53
C LYS A 110 -19.94 -25.41 8.57
N ASN A 111 -20.26 -24.41 9.37
CA ASN A 111 -21.47 -24.45 10.20
C ASN A 111 -22.02 -23.04 10.36
N LEU A 112 -22.87 -22.66 9.41
CA LEU A 112 -23.76 -21.50 9.47
C LEU A 112 -25.06 -21.83 10.24
N ASN A 113 -24.98 -22.69 11.26
CA ASN A 113 -26.03 -22.78 12.26
C ASN A 113 -25.75 -21.74 13.34
N LYS A 114 -26.01 -20.46 13.02
CA LYS A 114 -25.99 -19.36 13.99
C LYS A 114 -27.17 -19.50 14.95
N LEU A 115 -27.01 -20.33 15.97
CA LEU A 115 -27.81 -20.23 17.19
C LEU A 115 -27.38 -18.95 17.92
N ASN A 116 -28.22 -17.92 17.90
CA ASN A 116 -28.36 -16.88 18.94
C ASN A 116 -27.07 -16.41 19.65
N MET A 117 -25.98 -16.17 18.92
CA MET A 117 -24.75 -15.64 19.52
C MET A 117 -24.83 -14.12 19.57
N ALA A 118 -24.57 -13.52 20.73
CA ALA A 118 -24.53 -12.07 20.88
C ALA A 118 -23.46 -11.46 19.95
N PHE A 119 -23.83 -10.41 19.22
CA PHE A 119 -22.89 -9.62 18.44
C PHE A 119 -22.28 -8.52 19.32
N PRO A 120 -20.98 -8.22 19.18
CA PRO A 120 -20.01 -8.95 18.38
C PRO A 120 -19.57 -10.26 19.08
N PRO A 121 -19.23 -11.32 18.33
CA PRO A 121 -18.68 -12.54 18.90
C PRO A 121 -17.40 -12.24 19.72
N SER A 122 -17.09 -13.12 20.66
CA SER A 122 -15.86 -13.05 21.44
C SER A 122 -14.62 -13.08 20.53
N PRO A 123 -13.55 -12.34 20.86
CA PRO A 123 -12.28 -12.45 20.15
C PRO A 123 -11.75 -13.89 20.15
N LEU A 124 -11.07 -14.30 19.09
CA LEU A 124 -10.47 -15.63 18.98
C LEU A 124 -9.41 -15.86 20.07
N GLU A 125 -9.61 -16.89 20.89
CA GLU A 125 -8.68 -17.30 21.96
C GLU A 125 -7.39 -17.92 21.43
N THR A 126 -7.41 -18.44 20.19
CA THR A 126 -6.25 -19.08 19.54
C THR A 126 -5.18 -18.08 19.11
N ILE A 127 -5.51 -16.79 19.05
CA ILE A 127 -4.60 -15.73 18.60
C ILE A 127 -3.80 -15.20 19.78
N LYS A 128 -2.47 -15.19 19.64
CA LYS A 128 -1.57 -14.50 20.57
C LYS A 128 -1.53 -13.01 20.25
N TRP A 129 -2.56 -12.27 20.66
CA TRP A 129 -2.77 -10.86 20.30
C TRP A 129 -1.55 -9.95 20.53
N ASN A 130 -0.84 -10.15 21.65
CA ASN A 130 0.33 -9.33 22.01
C ASN A 130 1.62 -9.70 21.27
N ALA A 131 1.61 -10.79 20.51
CA ALA A 131 2.73 -11.25 19.68
C ALA A 131 2.50 -10.98 18.18
N LEU A 132 1.38 -10.33 17.82
CA LEU A 132 1.11 -9.96 16.44
C LEU A 132 2.08 -8.88 15.99
N GLY A 133 2.75 -9.15 14.87
CA GLY A 133 3.47 -8.15 14.09
C GLY A 133 2.60 -7.55 12.99
N LEU A 134 3.26 -7.02 11.96
CA LEU A 134 2.63 -6.48 10.76
C LEU A 134 2.49 -7.53 9.63
N SER A 135 2.84 -8.79 9.88
CA SER A 135 2.76 -9.85 8.89
C SER A 135 1.32 -10.11 8.45
N ILE A 136 1.14 -10.29 7.15
CA ILE A 136 -0.16 -10.63 6.55
C ILE A 136 -0.47 -12.11 6.79
N THR A 137 -1.75 -12.42 7.00
CA THR A 137 -2.27 -13.76 7.23
C THR A 137 -3.57 -13.94 6.44
N ASP A 138 -3.68 -15.02 5.67
CA ASP A 138 -4.91 -15.35 4.93
C ASP A 138 -5.96 -16.05 5.81
N ALA A 139 -5.87 -15.85 7.12
CA ALA A 139 -6.63 -16.58 8.13
C ALA A 139 -7.99 -15.95 8.42
N VAL A 140 -8.18 -14.66 8.09
CA VAL A 140 -9.45 -13.94 8.24
C VAL A 140 -10.56 -14.59 7.38
N ASN A 141 -11.82 -14.28 7.67
CA ASN A 141 -12.95 -14.94 7.03
C ASN A 141 -13.07 -14.59 5.53
N GLY A 142 -12.61 -13.40 5.14
CA GLY A 142 -12.71 -12.87 3.79
C GLY A 142 -12.73 -11.33 3.74
N HIS A 143 -13.06 -10.79 2.58
CA HIS A 143 -13.15 -9.36 2.31
C HIS A 143 -14.50 -9.00 1.66
N VAL A 144 -14.75 -7.70 1.47
CA VAL A 144 -15.95 -7.21 0.76
C VAL A 144 -15.53 -6.60 -0.57
N GLU A 145 -16.30 -6.84 -1.63
CA GLU A 145 -16.10 -6.26 -2.95
C GLU A 145 -17.37 -5.60 -3.48
N SER A 146 -17.21 -4.59 -4.33
CA SER A 146 -18.25 -4.02 -5.19
C SER A 146 -17.63 -3.56 -6.51
N THR A 147 -18.40 -3.61 -7.58
CA THR A 147 -17.92 -3.28 -8.93
C THR A 147 -18.69 -2.10 -9.48
N TYR A 148 -17.97 -1.13 -10.02
CA TYR A 148 -18.53 -0.08 -10.86
C TYR A 148 -18.40 -0.49 -12.32
N THR A 149 -19.46 -0.30 -13.10
CA THR A 149 -19.42 -0.53 -14.56
C THR A 149 -19.84 0.74 -15.29
N LEU A 150 -19.10 1.10 -16.35
CA LEU A 150 -19.41 2.30 -17.14
C LEU A 150 -20.82 2.29 -17.74
N SER A 151 -21.36 1.12 -18.09
CA SER A 151 -22.70 1.00 -18.68
C SER A 151 -23.83 1.34 -17.72
N THR A 152 -23.64 1.10 -16.41
CA THR A 152 -24.63 1.42 -15.37
C THR A 152 -24.37 2.76 -14.71
N GLY A 153 -23.11 3.23 -14.73
CA GLY A 153 -22.70 4.45 -14.03
C GLY A 153 -22.79 4.32 -12.50
N ALA A 154 -22.89 3.09 -11.97
CA ALA A 154 -23.17 2.85 -10.56
C ALA A 154 -22.33 1.70 -9.98
N TRP A 155 -22.09 1.78 -8.67
CA TRP A 155 -21.49 0.70 -7.88
C TRP A 155 -22.51 -0.39 -7.58
N SER A 156 -22.14 -1.64 -7.78
CA SER A 156 -22.98 -2.79 -7.44
C SER A 156 -23.13 -2.95 -5.93
N THR A 157 -24.17 -3.65 -5.49
CA THR A 157 -24.33 -4.08 -4.09
C THR A 157 -23.05 -4.75 -3.56
N PRO A 158 -22.60 -4.42 -2.33
CA PRO A 158 -21.44 -5.06 -1.71
C PRO A 158 -21.61 -6.57 -1.55
N LYS A 159 -20.55 -7.33 -1.83
CA LYS A 159 -20.53 -8.79 -1.73
C LYS A 159 -19.37 -9.24 -0.85
N PHE A 160 -19.64 -10.16 0.06
CA PHE A 160 -18.59 -10.79 0.85
C PHE A 160 -17.95 -11.95 0.07
N VAL A 161 -16.62 -11.96 0.01
CA VAL A 161 -15.82 -12.95 -0.70
C VAL A 161 -14.88 -13.62 0.29
N SER A 162 -14.95 -14.95 0.39
CA SER A 162 -14.13 -15.72 1.35
C SER A 162 -12.73 -16.09 0.83
N ASP A 163 -12.51 -15.93 -0.47
CA ASP A 163 -11.21 -16.13 -1.11
C ASP A 163 -10.31 -14.93 -0.76
N PRO A 164 -9.06 -15.10 -0.27
CA PRO A 164 -8.17 -13.97 0.01
C PRO A 164 -7.65 -13.26 -1.25
N PHE A 165 -7.87 -13.80 -2.45
CA PHE A 165 -7.33 -13.27 -3.70
C PHE A 165 -8.36 -12.43 -4.48
N LEU A 166 -7.86 -11.42 -5.21
CA LEU A 166 -8.64 -10.66 -6.19
C LEU A 166 -8.48 -11.28 -7.57
N ARG A 167 -9.59 -11.45 -8.29
CA ARG A 167 -9.57 -11.83 -9.71
C ARG A 167 -9.48 -10.57 -10.57
N VAL A 168 -8.30 -10.27 -11.09
CA VAL A 168 -8.04 -9.09 -11.92
C VAL A 168 -7.60 -9.50 -13.32
N HIS A 169 -8.08 -8.79 -14.35
CA HIS A 169 -7.62 -9.03 -15.71
C HIS A 169 -6.14 -8.64 -15.86
N GLY A 170 -5.30 -9.47 -16.51
CA GLY A 170 -3.86 -9.20 -16.62
C GLY A 170 -3.51 -7.89 -17.35
N LEU A 171 -4.38 -7.48 -18.28
CA LEU A 171 -4.29 -6.17 -18.99
C LEU A 171 -4.97 -5.02 -18.24
N SER A 172 -5.23 -5.15 -16.94
CA SER A 172 -5.83 -4.08 -16.14
C SER A 172 -4.92 -2.85 -16.05
N PRO A 173 -5.46 -1.62 -16.14
CA PRO A 173 -4.68 -0.41 -15.94
C PRO A 173 -4.15 -0.25 -14.50
N ALA A 174 -4.73 -0.95 -13.52
CA ALA A 174 -4.18 -1.00 -12.17
C ALA A 174 -2.81 -1.69 -12.12
N LEU A 175 -2.67 -2.80 -12.88
CA LEU A 175 -1.43 -3.58 -12.97
C LEU A 175 -0.40 -2.91 -13.88
N ASN A 176 -0.85 -2.26 -14.96
CA ASN A 176 0.03 -1.78 -16.02
C ASN A 176 0.37 -0.28 -15.91
N TYR A 177 -0.55 0.55 -15.37
CA TYR A 177 -0.40 2.01 -15.29
C TYR A 177 -0.57 2.58 -13.87
N GLY A 178 -0.73 1.71 -12.87
CA GLY A 178 -0.87 2.13 -11.48
C GLY A 178 -2.18 2.86 -11.16
N GLN A 179 -3.24 2.65 -11.96
CA GLN A 179 -4.56 3.24 -11.74
C GLN A 179 -5.25 2.62 -10.49
N GLN A 180 -4.82 3.06 -9.31
CA GLN A 180 -5.34 2.60 -8.02
C GLN A 180 -5.19 3.66 -6.92
N ALA A 181 -6.15 3.66 -5.99
CA ALA A 181 -6.11 4.40 -4.74
C ALA A 181 -6.47 3.48 -3.57
N TYR A 182 -5.99 3.80 -2.38
CA TYR A 182 -6.25 2.98 -1.20
C TYR A 182 -6.39 3.80 0.07
N GLU A 183 -6.95 3.17 1.09
CA GLU A 183 -7.11 3.72 2.44
C GLU A 183 -6.53 2.81 3.52
N GLY A 184 -6.48 3.33 4.74
CA GLY A 184 -6.07 2.59 5.92
C GLY A 184 -6.71 3.16 7.17
N LEU A 185 -7.60 2.38 7.79
CA LEU A 185 -8.27 2.70 9.04
C LEU A 185 -8.24 1.51 10.00
N LYS A 186 -8.78 1.70 11.20
CA LYS A 186 -8.69 0.74 12.31
C LYS A 186 -10.06 0.47 12.90
N ALA A 187 -10.28 -0.77 13.31
CA ALA A 187 -11.32 -1.15 14.24
C ALA A 187 -10.73 -1.58 15.59
N HIS A 188 -11.34 -1.11 16.67
CA HIS A 188 -10.99 -1.47 18.04
C HIS A 188 -12.20 -1.99 18.79
N ARG A 189 -11.98 -2.90 19.72
CA ARG A 189 -13.00 -3.33 20.68
C ARG A 189 -12.91 -2.48 21.94
N SER A 190 -14.05 -1.94 22.36
CA SER A 190 -14.19 -1.11 23.56
C SER A 190 -14.32 -1.96 24.83
N PRO A 191 -14.17 -1.37 26.04
CA PRO A 191 -14.44 -2.06 27.30
C PRO A 191 -15.87 -2.59 27.44
N SER A 192 -16.86 -1.95 26.79
CA SER A 192 -18.25 -2.41 26.72
C SER A 192 -18.48 -3.50 25.65
N ASN A 193 -17.41 -4.01 25.03
CA ASN A 193 -17.42 -5.02 23.97
C ASN A 193 -17.91 -4.54 22.59
N SER A 194 -18.38 -3.29 22.43
CA SER A 194 -18.69 -2.72 21.11
C SER A 194 -17.44 -2.59 20.23
N ILE A 195 -17.59 -2.80 18.91
CA ILE A 195 -16.52 -2.57 17.92
C ILE A 195 -16.67 -1.16 17.34
N LEU A 196 -15.61 -0.37 17.42
CA LEU A 196 -15.58 1.03 17.01
C LEU A 196 -14.61 1.24 15.84
N LEU A 197 -15.09 1.94 14.82
CA LEU A 197 -14.29 2.53 13.75
C LEU A 197 -13.90 3.96 14.14
N PHE A 198 -12.71 4.38 13.74
CA PHE A 198 -12.27 5.76 13.96
C PHE A 198 -12.33 6.57 12.66
N ARG A 199 -13.08 7.67 12.69
CA ARG A 199 -13.25 8.68 11.63
C ARG A 199 -13.53 8.12 10.23
N PRO A 200 -14.41 7.11 10.07
CA PRO A 200 -14.54 6.41 8.79
C PRO A 200 -15.09 7.29 7.65
N ALA A 201 -15.87 8.33 7.96
CA ALA A 201 -16.34 9.31 6.96
C ALA A 201 -15.18 10.16 6.37
N ASP A 202 -14.24 10.60 7.22
CA ASP A 202 -13.04 11.30 6.75
C ASP A 202 -12.16 10.41 5.86
N HIS A 203 -12.08 9.11 6.19
CA HIS A 203 -11.41 8.13 5.34
C HIS A 203 -12.12 7.96 3.99
N ALA A 204 -13.45 7.94 3.96
CA ALA A 204 -14.23 7.89 2.72
C ALA A 204 -13.96 9.12 1.82
N ALA A 205 -14.01 10.32 2.42
CA ALA A 205 -13.74 11.57 1.72
C ALA A 205 -12.32 11.60 1.13
N ARG A 206 -11.31 11.14 1.89
CA ARG A 206 -9.93 11.07 1.41
C ARG A 206 -9.72 10.03 0.32
N LEU A 207 -10.41 8.88 0.38
CA LEU A 207 -10.37 7.91 -0.72
C LEU A 207 -10.98 8.49 -1.99
N SER A 208 -12.12 9.19 -1.88
CA SER A 208 -12.76 9.87 -3.02
C SER A 208 -11.83 10.91 -3.66
N ASN A 209 -11.17 11.73 -2.85
CA ASN A 209 -10.15 12.67 -3.33
C ASN A 209 -8.97 11.94 -4.01
N SER A 210 -8.51 10.83 -3.43
CA SER A 210 -7.42 10.02 -4.00
C SER A 210 -7.79 9.35 -5.31
N ALA A 211 -9.04 8.89 -5.46
CA ALA A 211 -9.58 8.31 -6.68
C ALA A 211 -9.59 9.32 -7.83
N ALA A 212 -9.89 10.60 -7.53
CA ALA A 212 -9.89 11.67 -8.52
C ALA A 212 -8.49 11.91 -9.15
N TYR A 213 -7.40 11.75 -8.39
CA TYR A 213 -6.03 11.88 -8.92
C TYR A 213 -5.67 10.84 -9.99
N VAL A 214 -6.39 9.72 -10.05
CA VAL A 214 -6.14 8.61 -10.97
C VAL A 214 -7.37 8.27 -11.82
N SER A 215 -8.27 9.23 -11.99
CA SER A 215 -9.45 9.13 -12.87
C SER A 215 -10.33 7.91 -12.57
N ILE A 216 -10.51 7.59 -11.28
CA ILE A 216 -11.43 6.55 -10.82
C ILE A 216 -12.76 7.21 -10.39
N PRO A 217 -13.92 6.67 -10.76
CA PRO A 217 -15.22 7.17 -10.31
C PRO A 217 -15.30 7.28 -8.78
N PRO A 218 -15.94 8.34 -8.25
CA PRO A 218 -16.06 8.49 -6.81
C PRO A 218 -16.85 7.33 -6.20
N ILE A 219 -16.44 6.89 -5.00
CA ILE A 219 -17.19 5.96 -4.18
C ILE A 219 -18.10 6.79 -3.27
N PRO A 220 -19.44 6.67 -3.36
CA PRO A 220 -20.33 7.36 -2.44
C PRO A 220 -19.98 7.03 -0.99
N GLU A 221 -20.00 8.03 -0.10
CA GLU A 221 -19.62 7.84 1.31
C GLU A 221 -20.43 6.72 1.98
N ALA A 222 -21.75 6.71 1.78
CA ALA A 222 -22.62 5.67 2.33
C ALA A 222 -22.21 4.26 1.86
N HIS A 223 -21.83 4.12 0.58
CA HIS A 223 -21.37 2.86 0.00
C HIS A 223 -20.03 2.43 0.59
N PHE A 224 -19.09 3.37 0.75
CA PHE A 224 -17.82 3.11 1.44
C PHE A 224 -18.03 2.62 2.87
N LEU A 225 -18.86 3.33 3.64
CA LEU A 225 -19.16 2.98 5.03
C LEU A 225 -19.84 1.62 5.14
N GLN A 226 -20.78 1.31 4.23
CA GLN A 226 -21.44 0.00 4.16
C GLN A 226 -20.43 -1.12 3.94
N CYS A 227 -19.54 -1.00 2.94
CA CYS A 227 -18.50 -1.99 2.67
C CYS A 227 -17.54 -2.17 3.87
N VAL A 228 -17.10 -1.07 4.48
CA VAL A 228 -16.20 -1.11 5.64
C VAL A 228 -16.85 -1.79 6.85
N LYS A 229 -18.06 -1.38 7.20
CA LYS A 229 -18.79 -1.98 8.33
C LYS A 229 -19.08 -3.46 8.09
N MET A 230 -19.50 -3.83 6.87
CA MET A 230 -19.72 -5.23 6.51
C MET A 230 -18.44 -6.07 6.61
N ALA A 231 -17.31 -5.55 6.11
CA ALA A 231 -16.02 -6.25 6.19
C ALA A 231 -15.59 -6.50 7.64
N VAL A 232 -15.79 -5.52 8.52
CA VAL A 232 -15.48 -5.65 9.95
C VAL A 232 -16.48 -6.56 10.66
N ALA A 233 -17.78 -6.42 10.41
CA ALA A 233 -18.82 -7.23 11.04
C ALA A 233 -18.66 -8.73 10.69
N ARG A 234 -18.33 -9.03 9.43
CA ARG A 234 -18.08 -10.41 8.96
C ARG A 234 -16.76 -11.01 9.46
N ASN A 235 -15.90 -10.21 10.09
CA ASN A 235 -14.63 -10.60 10.70
C ASN A 235 -14.55 -10.18 12.18
N ALA A 236 -15.68 -10.02 12.87
CA ALA A 236 -15.73 -9.37 14.19
C ALA A 236 -14.91 -10.12 15.28
N GLU A 237 -14.79 -11.44 15.19
CA GLU A 237 -13.97 -12.27 16.08
C GLU A 237 -12.46 -12.03 15.90
N TRP A 238 -12.05 -11.41 14.78
CA TRP A 238 -10.67 -11.00 14.49
C TRP A 238 -10.33 -9.62 15.07
N VAL A 239 -11.30 -8.93 15.68
CA VAL A 239 -11.05 -7.69 16.43
C VAL A 239 -10.59 -8.05 17.84
N ALA A 240 -9.33 -7.68 18.13
CA ALA A 240 -8.66 -7.97 19.39
C ALA A 240 -9.46 -7.57 20.64
N PRO A 241 -9.29 -8.28 21.76
CA PRO A 241 -9.89 -7.88 23.03
C PRO A 241 -9.40 -6.49 23.47
N HIS A 242 -10.25 -5.74 24.17
CA HIS A 242 -9.95 -4.38 24.62
C HIS A 242 -8.74 -4.28 25.56
N THR A 243 -8.27 -5.39 26.12
CA THR A 243 -7.09 -5.48 26.98
C THR A 243 -5.78 -5.59 26.19
N SER A 244 -5.84 -5.88 24.89
CA SER A 244 -4.66 -5.93 24.01
C SER A 244 -4.45 -4.58 23.30
N GLU A 245 -3.21 -4.28 22.93
CA GLU A 245 -2.88 -3.16 22.04
C GLU A 245 -3.08 -3.49 20.55
N ALA A 246 -3.42 -4.74 20.24
CA ALA A 246 -3.73 -5.17 18.88
C ALA A 246 -5.05 -4.56 18.39
N LEU A 247 -5.22 -4.56 17.06
CA LEU A 247 -6.35 -4.00 16.35
C LEU A 247 -6.68 -4.81 15.11
N LEU A 248 -7.83 -4.54 14.50
CA LEU A 248 -8.13 -4.99 13.16
C LEU A 248 -7.85 -3.84 12.19
N TYR A 249 -6.83 -3.99 11.35
CA TYR A 249 -6.50 -3.02 10.32
C TYR A 249 -7.41 -3.25 9.12
N ILE A 250 -7.94 -2.18 8.54
CA ILE A 250 -8.88 -2.22 7.42
C ILE A 250 -8.23 -1.53 6.23
N ARG A 251 -8.22 -2.21 5.08
CA ARG A 251 -7.60 -1.78 3.83
C ARG A 251 -8.65 -1.70 2.72
N PRO A 252 -9.35 -0.56 2.58
CA PRO A 252 -10.09 -0.25 1.37
C PRO A 252 -9.12 0.01 0.21
N LEU A 253 -9.43 -0.49 -0.97
CA LEU A 253 -8.69 -0.23 -2.21
C LEU A 253 -9.65 -0.15 -3.39
N VAL A 254 -9.38 0.76 -4.32
CA VAL A 254 -10.14 0.94 -5.56
C VAL A 254 -9.20 0.99 -6.75
N PHE A 255 -9.56 0.32 -7.84
CA PHE A 255 -8.69 0.19 -8.99
C PHE A 255 -9.46 -0.17 -10.27
N GLY A 256 -8.92 0.20 -11.44
CA GLY A 256 -9.48 -0.22 -12.72
C GLY A 256 -9.25 -1.72 -12.94
N SER A 257 -10.29 -2.52 -13.06
CA SER A 257 -10.20 -3.99 -12.93
C SER A 257 -10.38 -4.77 -14.24
N SER A 258 -11.01 -4.17 -15.26
CA SER A 258 -11.16 -4.78 -16.59
C SER A 258 -9.92 -4.62 -17.46
N GLY A 259 -9.82 -5.44 -18.52
CA GLY A 259 -8.73 -5.37 -19.49
C GLY A 259 -8.81 -4.11 -20.33
N HIS A 260 -7.78 -3.26 -20.25
CA HIS A 260 -7.77 -1.97 -20.94
C HIS A 260 -6.35 -1.41 -21.07
N LEU A 261 -5.82 -1.36 -22.30
CA LEU A 261 -4.49 -0.80 -22.59
C LEU A 261 -4.54 0.64 -23.11
N ALA A 262 -5.69 1.12 -23.55
CA ALA A 262 -5.82 2.50 -23.99
C ALA A 262 -5.72 3.46 -22.78
N LEU A 263 -5.15 4.64 -22.99
CA LEU A 263 -5.11 5.70 -21.97
C LEU A 263 -6.45 6.43 -21.87
N THR A 264 -7.49 5.67 -21.54
CA THR A 264 -8.86 6.12 -21.28
C THR A 264 -9.44 5.31 -20.11
N ALA A 265 -10.65 5.63 -19.66
CA ALA A 265 -11.27 4.88 -18.56
C ALA A 265 -11.54 3.42 -18.95
N PRO A 266 -11.18 2.43 -18.11
CA PRO A 266 -11.61 1.04 -18.30
C PRO A 266 -13.13 0.91 -18.12
N THR A 267 -13.69 -0.20 -18.60
CA THR A 267 -15.13 -0.49 -18.48
C THR A 267 -15.57 -0.81 -17.06
N GLU A 268 -14.66 -1.28 -16.21
CA GLU A 268 -14.96 -1.70 -14.84
C GLU A 268 -13.88 -1.23 -13.84
N PHE A 269 -14.35 -0.89 -12.65
CA PHE A 269 -13.51 -0.64 -11.47
C PHE A 269 -13.99 -1.52 -10.33
N THR A 270 -13.08 -1.99 -9.50
CA THR A 270 -13.40 -2.77 -8.31
C THR A 270 -13.01 -1.98 -7.07
N PHE A 271 -13.94 -1.89 -6.11
CA PHE A 271 -13.70 -1.42 -4.76
C PHE A 271 -13.76 -2.61 -3.81
N ALA A 272 -12.67 -2.86 -3.09
CA ALA A 272 -12.54 -3.96 -2.17
C ALA A 272 -12.07 -3.50 -0.79
N VAL A 273 -12.56 -4.14 0.28
CA VAL A 273 -12.20 -3.85 1.67
C VAL A 273 -11.67 -5.10 2.34
N PHE A 274 -10.37 -5.15 2.52
CA PHE A 274 -9.67 -6.20 3.25
C PHE A 274 -9.52 -5.86 4.72
N VAL A 275 -9.33 -6.87 5.56
CA VAL A 275 -9.03 -6.70 6.98
C VAL A 275 -7.88 -7.61 7.40
N GLN A 276 -7.10 -7.16 8.39
CA GLN A 276 -5.98 -7.93 8.92
C GLN A 276 -5.77 -7.62 10.41
N PRO A 277 -5.76 -8.62 11.31
CA PRO A 277 -5.36 -8.38 12.70
C PRO A 277 -3.89 -8.00 12.75
N GLY A 278 -3.54 -7.05 13.61
CA GLY A 278 -2.15 -6.60 13.74
C GLY A 278 -1.95 -5.66 14.91
N THR A 279 -0.75 -5.11 14.98
CA THR A 279 -0.36 -4.08 15.94
C THR A 279 0.11 -2.83 15.21
N THR A 280 0.07 -1.69 15.87
CA THR A 280 0.75 -0.46 15.43
C THR A 280 2.17 -0.43 15.97
N TYR A 281 2.98 0.50 15.47
CA TYR A 281 4.33 0.78 15.99
C TYR A 281 4.35 1.38 17.42
N HIS A 282 3.39 1.05 18.29
CA HIS A 282 3.33 1.60 19.65
C HIS A 282 4.57 1.20 20.48
N GLY A 283 5.08 2.15 21.28
CA GLY A 283 6.20 1.93 22.18
C GLY A 283 7.59 1.96 21.52
N VAL A 284 7.67 2.43 20.27
CA VAL A 284 8.96 2.56 19.59
C VAL A 284 9.74 3.73 20.20
N GLN A 285 10.96 3.42 20.62
CA GLN A 285 11.98 4.41 20.97
C GLN A 285 12.10 5.44 19.85
N PRO A 286 12.28 6.74 20.16
CA PRO A 286 12.45 7.77 19.14
C PRO A 286 13.42 7.35 18.03
N LEU A 287 12.99 7.49 16.77
CA LEU A 287 13.77 7.03 15.62
C LEU A 287 14.55 8.19 14.99
N PRO A 288 15.82 7.99 14.60
CA PRO A 288 16.52 8.96 13.76
C PRO A 288 15.90 8.96 12.35
N ALA A 289 15.78 10.14 11.76
CA ALA A 289 15.32 10.31 10.39
C ALA A 289 16.31 11.13 9.54
N VAL A 290 16.25 10.91 8.24
CA VAL A 290 17.12 11.56 7.26
C VAL A 290 16.32 12.19 6.13
N VAL A 291 16.75 13.35 5.68
CA VAL A 291 16.22 14.01 4.48
C VAL A 291 16.68 13.23 3.24
N VAL A 292 15.74 12.88 2.37
CA VAL A 292 16.05 12.27 1.07
C VAL A 292 16.22 13.39 0.05
N GLU A 293 17.44 13.56 -0.48
CA GLU A 293 17.78 14.70 -1.36
C GLU A 293 17.97 14.32 -2.84
N ASP A 294 18.19 13.03 -3.11
CA ASP A 294 18.38 12.47 -4.45
C ASP A 294 17.05 12.04 -5.11
N PHE A 295 15.92 12.30 -4.45
CA PHE A 295 14.60 11.87 -4.90
C PHE A 295 13.50 12.77 -4.33
N ASP A 296 12.65 13.24 -5.22
CA ASP A 296 11.44 13.97 -4.85
C ASP A 296 10.27 12.99 -4.78
N ARG A 297 9.56 12.95 -3.64
CA ARG A 297 8.41 12.07 -3.43
C ARG A 297 7.24 12.40 -4.35
N ALA A 298 6.97 13.69 -4.53
CA ALA A 298 5.89 14.19 -5.36
C ALA A 298 6.29 15.54 -5.95
N ALA A 299 6.02 15.72 -7.25
CA ALA A 299 6.18 17.02 -7.90
C ALA A 299 5.06 17.99 -7.46
N PRO A 300 5.27 19.33 -7.54
CA PRO A 300 4.31 20.34 -7.07
C PRO A 300 2.91 20.32 -7.70
N ARG A 301 2.79 19.67 -8.86
CA ARG A 301 1.52 19.48 -9.59
C ARG A 301 1.28 18.00 -9.91
N GLY A 302 1.92 17.13 -9.14
CA GLY A 302 1.80 15.69 -9.28
C GLY A 302 0.64 15.12 -8.46
N THR A 303 0.73 13.83 -8.20
CA THR A 303 -0.29 13.04 -7.49
C THR A 303 -0.10 13.00 -5.98
N GLY A 304 0.81 13.81 -5.42
CA GLY A 304 1.27 13.72 -4.04
C GLY A 304 0.17 13.85 -2.97
N GLY A 305 -0.85 14.67 -3.25
CA GLY A 305 -2.02 14.85 -2.39
C GLY A 305 -2.98 13.66 -2.36
N GLY A 306 -2.84 12.71 -3.30
CA GLY A 306 -3.62 11.49 -3.37
C GLY A 306 -2.92 10.32 -2.69
N LYS A 307 -3.69 9.44 -2.04
CA LYS A 307 -3.20 8.18 -1.47
C LYS A 307 -3.18 7.07 -2.53
N VAL A 308 -2.36 7.28 -3.57
CA VAL A 308 -2.26 6.42 -4.75
C VAL A 308 -1.00 5.58 -4.72
N GLY A 309 -1.05 4.34 -5.22
CA GLY A 309 0.07 3.40 -5.13
C GLY A 309 1.37 3.89 -5.76
N GLY A 310 1.26 4.66 -6.85
CA GLY A 310 2.40 5.27 -7.56
C GLY A 310 3.25 6.21 -6.71
N ASN A 311 2.69 6.81 -5.65
CA ASN A 311 3.45 7.67 -4.74
C ASN A 311 4.34 6.88 -3.76
N TYR A 312 4.07 5.58 -3.58
CA TYR A 312 4.74 4.76 -2.57
C TYR A 312 5.80 3.83 -3.16
N ALA A 313 5.53 3.22 -4.31
CA ALA A 313 6.46 2.24 -4.92
C ALA A 313 7.88 2.81 -5.17
N PRO A 314 8.07 4.05 -5.69
CA PRO A 314 9.40 4.62 -5.91
C PRO A 314 10.19 4.89 -4.61
N VAL A 315 9.50 5.02 -3.47
CA VAL A 315 10.09 5.42 -2.18
C VAL A 315 10.84 4.26 -1.50
N ILE A 316 10.51 3.01 -1.86
CA ILE A 316 11.00 1.80 -1.17
C ILE A 316 12.53 1.75 -1.16
N ARG A 317 13.19 1.91 -2.31
CA ARG A 317 14.66 1.86 -2.42
C ARG A 317 15.37 2.90 -1.56
N TRP A 318 14.76 4.08 -1.38
CA TRP A 318 15.31 5.17 -0.59
C TRP A 318 15.14 4.92 0.91
N THR A 319 14.01 4.35 1.30
CA THR A 319 13.77 3.90 2.67
C THR A 319 14.72 2.78 3.05
N ASP A 320 15.00 1.83 2.15
CA ASP A 320 15.98 0.77 2.38
C ASP A 320 17.40 1.34 2.52
N ARG A 321 17.80 2.27 1.64
CA ARG A 321 19.09 2.98 1.77
C ARG A 321 19.21 3.68 3.12
N ALA A 322 18.20 4.46 3.52
CA ALA A 322 18.19 5.13 4.82
C ALA A 322 18.31 4.14 5.99
N ARG A 323 17.59 3.01 5.93
CA ARG A 323 17.68 1.94 6.93
C ARG A 323 19.09 1.35 7.03
N THR A 324 19.76 1.11 5.91
CA THR A 324 21.16 0.63 5.92
C THR A 324 22.14 1.62 6.52
N GLN A 325 21.79 2.91 6.52
CA GLN A 325 22.57 4.00 7.12
C GLN A 325 22.19 4.25 8.60
N GLY A 326 21.27 3.46 9.16
CA GLY A 326 20.85 3.57 10.56
C GLY A 326 19.69 4.55 10.80
N TYR A 327 19.05 5.07 9.76
CA TYR A 327 17.86 5.91 9.86
C TYR A 327 16.58 5.06 9.79
N GLY A 328 15.68 5.27 10.75
CA GLY A 328 14.42 4.52 10.82
C GLY A 328 13.33 5.08 9.92
N VAL A 329 13.41 6.38 9.59
CA VAL A 329 12.40 7.12 8.83
C VAL A 329 13.07 8.06 7.83
N THR A 330 12.39 8.34 6.73
CA THR A 330 12.83 9.27 5.69
C THR A 330 11.90 10.48 5.64
N LEU A 331 12.48 11.67 5.58
CA LEU A 331 11.79 12.95 5.46
C LEU A 331 11.95 13.52 4.05
N HIS A 332 10.87 14.07 3.50
CA HIS A 332 10.87 14.78 2.23
C HIS A 332 10.67 16.28 2.45
N LEU A 333 11.44 17.06 1.70
CA LEU A 333 11.22 18.49 1.56
C LEU A 333 10.44 18.76 0.27
N ASP A 334 9.94 19.99 0.12
CA ASP A 334 9.24 20.41 -1.08
C ASP A 334 10.10 20.19 -2.34
N ALA A 335 9.49 19.61 -3.38
CA ALA A 335 10.25 19.24 -4.58
C ALA A 335 10.71 20.45 -5.42
N GLN A 336 10.12 21.63 -5.23
CA GLN A 336 10.40 22.80 -6.06
C GLN A 336 11.68 23.53 -5.63
N THR A 337 11.80 23.77 -4.33
CA THR A 337 12.88 24.57 -3.73
C THR A 337 13.74 23.75 -2.77
N ARG A 338 13.22 22.64 -2.25
CA ARG A 338 13.88 21.77 -1.25
C ARG A 338 14.31 22.55 -0.01
N THR A 339 13.45 23.48 0.40
CA THR A 339 13.69 24.34 1.57
C THR A 339 12.67 24.12 2.67
N CYS A 340 11.46 23.64 2.36
CA CYS A 340 10.37 23.47 3.32
C CYS A 340 10.06 21.99 3.57
N VAL A 341 9.71 21.66 4.81
CA VAL A 341 9.30 20.31 5.23
C VAL A 341 7.93 19.97 4.64
N GLU A 342 7.78 18.76 4.10
CA GLU A 342 6.50 18.24 3.62
C GLU A 342 5.99 17.06 4.45
N GLU A 343 6.55 15.86 4.28
CA GLU A 343 6.09 14.67 5.01
C GLU A 343 7.22 13.68 5.25
N PHE A 344 7.05 12.83 6.25
CA PHE A 344 7.78 11.57 6.28
C PHE A 344 7.14 10.62 5.25
N SER A 345 7.94 9.80 4.56
CA SER A 345 7.50 8.99 3.41
C SER A 345 6.11 8.35 3.45
N THR A 346 5.65 7.92 4.63
CA THR A 346 4.33 7.30 4.81
C THR A 346 3.49 7.94 5.92
N SER A 347 3.95 9.08 6.48
CA SER A 347 3.39 9.73 7.68
C SER A 347 3.51 11.25 7.59
N GLY A 348 2.51 11.98 8.05
CA GLY A 348 2.58 13.44 8.18
C GLY A 348 3.65 13.88 9.19
N PHE A 349 3.99 15.16 9.15
CA PHE A 349 4.90 15.82 10.07
C PHE A 349 4.13 16.68 11.08
N ILE A 350 4.49 16.59 12.36
CA ILE A 350 4.12 17.56 13.38
C ILE A 350 5.40 18.03 14.07
N GLY A 351 5.63 19.35 14.09
CA GLY A 351 6.58 20.00 14.97
C GLY A 351 5.86 20.55 16.20
N VAL A 352 6.50 20.46 17.37
CA VAL A 352 5.98 20.99 18.63
C VAL A 352 6.92 22.06 19.13
N TRP A 353 6.38 23.25 19.41
CA TRP A 353 7.10 24.32 20.08
C TRP A 353 6.51 24.57 21.46
N LYS A 354 7.38 24.71 22.46
CA LYS A 354 7.04 24.99 23.85
C LYS A 354 7.63 26.33 24.30
N ALA A 355 6.81 27.15 24.93
CA ALA A 355 7.19 28.40 25.58
C ALA A 355 6.60 28.42 27.00
N GLY A 356 7.33 27.84 27.95
CA GLY A 356 6.80 27.54 29.28
C GLY A 356 5.64 26.55 29.18
N GLU A 357 4.47 26.93 29.69
CA GLU A 357 3.24 26.13 29.61
C GLU A 357 2.51 26.24 28.26
N HIS A 358 2.93 27.15 27.38
CA HIS A 358 2.30 27.33 26.07
C HIS A 358 2.87 26.31 25.09
N VAL A 359 1.98 25.59 24.41
CA VAL A 359 2.34 24.59 23.39
C VAL A 359 1.71 25.01 22.06
N THR A 360 2.51 24.94 21.01
CA THR A 360 2.07 25.14 19.62
C THR A 360 2.43 23.92 18.78
N LEU A 361 1.44 23.34 18.10
CA LEU A 361 1.66 22.32 17.08
C LEU A 361 1.75 23.01 15.71
N VAL A 362 2.80 22.70 14.95
CA VAL A 362 3.01 23.23 13.61
C VAL A 362 3.02 22.08 12.61
N VAL A 363 2.19 22.18 11.56
CA VAL A 363 2.11 21.19 10.48
C VAL A 363 2.31 21.85 9.12
N PRO A 364 2.91 21.14 8.14
CA PRO A 364 3.06 21.64 6.78
C PRO A 364 1.72 21.91 6.10
N ASP A 365 1.60 23.07 5.45
CA ASP A 365 0.52 23.39 4.51
C ASP A 365 0.96 23.12 3.07
N SER A 366 0.96 21.85 2.65
CA SER A 366 1.32 21.47 1.28
C SER A 366 0.18 20.70 0.61
N LYS A 367 -0.07 21.03 -0.67
CA LYS A 367 -0.99 20.28 -1.54
C LYS A 367 -0.35 18.99 -2.08
N ASN A 368 0.95 18.83 -1.89
CA ASN A 368 1.70 17.67 -2.38
C ASN A 368 1.79 16.56 -1.34
N ILE A 369 1.13 16.68 -0.19
CA ILE A 369 1.12 15.65 0.86
C ILE A 369 -0.29 15.12 1.08
N VAL A 370 -0.39 13.87 1.52
CA VAL A 370 -1.70 13.26 1.80
C VAL A 370 -2.27 13.88 3.07
N ALA A 371 -3.50 14.41 3.00
CA ALA A 371 -4.20 14.95 4.17
C ALA A 371 -4.30 13.90 5.29
N SER A 372 -3.54 14.06 6.36
CA SER A 372 -3.40 13.04 7.39
C SER A 372 -4.49 13.17 8.45
N ILE A 373 -5.48 12.28 8.42
CA ILE A 373 -6.54 12.18 9.44
C ILE A 373 -5.97 12.06 10.86
N THR A 374 -4.83 11.38 11.04
CA THR A 374 -4.16 11.30 12.35
C THR A 374 -3.58 12.65 12.77
N SER A 375 -2.98 13.40 11.83
CA SER A 375 -2.50 14.77 12.09
C SER A 375 -3.66 15.69 12.46
N ASP A 376 -4.71 15.71 11.64
CA ASP A 376 -5.89 16.55 11.86
C ASP A 376 -6.57 16.24 13.19
N SER A 377 -6.60 14.97 13.59
CA SER A 377 -7.11 14.57 14.90
C SER A 377 -6.20 15.05 16.04
N CYS A 378 -4.87 15.08 15.86
CA CYS A 378 -3.94 15.62 16.86
C CYS A 378 -4.12 17.14 17.03
N LEU A 379 -4.37 17.86 15.93
CA LEU A 379 -4.61 19.30 15.98
C LEU A 379 -5.89 19.62 16.74
N ALA A 380 -7.00 18.93 16.44
CA ALA A 380 -8.26 19.12 17.17
C ALA A 380 -8.15 18.75 18.67
N LEU A 381 -7.37 17.71 19.00
CA LEU A 381 -7.06 17.39 20.40
C LEU A 381 -6.21 18.48 21.06
N ALA A 382 -5.21 19.02 20.36
CA ALA A 382 -4.38 20.11 20.87
C ALA A 382 -5.23 21.35 21.19
N GLU A 383 -6.13 21.75 20.29
CA GLU A 383 -7.08 22.84 20.54
C GLU A 383 -7.95 22.56 21.77
N SER A 384 -8.44 21.32 21.94
CA SER A 384 -9.21 20.94 23.14
C SER A 384 -8.41 20.99 24.45
N PHE A 385 -7.07 20.96 24.37
CA PHE A 385 -6.18 21.16 25.51
C PHE A 385 -5.82 22.63 25.74
N GLY A 386 -6.35 23.56 24.93
CA GLY A 386 -6.01 24.97 24.95
C GLY A 386 -4.66 25.30 24.29
N TRP A 387 -4.13 24.40 23.45
CA TRP A 387 -2.89 24.63 22.72
C TRP A 387 -3.14 25.33 21.39
N THR A 388 -2.11 25.98 20.86
CA THR A 388 -2.17 26.65 19.56
C THR A 388 -1.85 25.66 18.45
N VAL A 389 -2.50 25.80 17.30
CA VAL A 389 -2.22 25.02 16.09
C VAL A 389 -1.91 25.95 14.92
N GLU A 390 -0.86 25.63 14.17
CA GLU A 390 -0.42 26.36 12.98
C GLU A 390 -0.32 25.40 11.79
N ARG A 391 -0.97 25.74 10.68
CA ARG A 391 -0.82 25.08 9.40
C ARG A 391 -0.17 26.07 8.42
N ARG A 392 1.09 25.83 8.06
CA ARG A 392 1.88 26.73 7.21
C ARG A 392 3.09 26.01 6.61
N GLU A 393 3.81 26.68 5.71
CA GLU A 393 5.14 26.21 5.31
C GLU A 393 6.09 26.21 6.52
N ILE A 394 6.93 25.17 6.59
CA ILE A 394 7.93 24.99 7.66
C ILE A 394 9.31 24.97 7.00
N PRO A 395 10.05 26.08 6.98
CA PRO A 395 11.42 26.08 6.50
C PRO A 395 12.28 25.10 7.29
N TRP A 396 13.17 24.37 6.61
CA TRP A 396 14.12 23.43 7.22
C TRP A 396 14.92 24.08 8.36
N SER A 397 15.29 25.35 8.21
CA SER A 397 16.01 26.13 9.21
C SER A 397 15.26 26.31 10.53
N GLU A 398 13.93 26.14 10.52
CA GLU A 398 13.08 26.24 11.69
C GLU A 398 13.09 24.95 12.52
N CYS A 399 13.38 23.80 11.91
CA CYS A 399 13.33 22.49 12.57
C CYS A 399 14.16 22.42 13.86
N LYS A 400 15.26 23.17 13.95
CA LYS A 400 16.11 23.26 15.15
C LYS A 400 15.44 23.88 16.38
N PHE A 401 14.31 24.55 16.21
CA PHE A 401 13.58 25.24 17.27
C PHE A 401 12.42 24.43 17.83
N PHE A 402 12.04 23.31 17.20
CA PHE A 402 11.04 22.42 17.77
C PHE A 402 11.60 21.66 18.97
N ASP A 403 10.79 21.53 20.01
CA ASP A 403 11.07 20.71 21.19
C ASP A 403 10.79 19.22 20.94
N GLU A 404 9.76 18.92 20.14
CA GLU A 404 9.43 17.56 19.70
C GLU A 404 9.11 17.56 18.20
N VAL A 405 9.50 16.48 17.51
CA VAL A 405 9.04 16.21 16.14
C VAL A 405 8.42 14.82 16.10
N VAL A 406 7.28 14.71 15.43
CA VAL A 406 6.48 13.49 15.40
C VAL A 406 6.09 13.15 13.96
N ALA A 407 6.35 11.91 13.57
CA ALA A 407 5.76 11.32 12.37
C ALA A 407 4.37 10.75 12.71
N VAL A 408 3.33 11.16 11.99
CA VAL A 408 1.94 10.81 12.32
C VAL A 408 1.19 10.14 11.17
N GLY A 409 0.48 9.06 11.46
CA GLY A 409 -0.34 8.37 10.45
C GLY A 409 -1.00 7.12 10.99
N THR A 410 -1.91 6.49 10.23
CA THR A 410 -2.67 5.33 10.73
C THR A 410 -1.76 4.22 11.24
N ALA A 411 -0.73 3.81 10.50
CA ALA A 411 0.16 2.73 10.94
C ALA A 411 1.12 3.17 12.05
N ALA A 412 1.74 4.35 11.92
CA ALA A 412 2.70 4.89 12.88
C ALA A 412 2.04 5.35 14.20
N SER A 413 0.73 5.63 14.18
CA SER A 413 0.04 6.44 15.18
C SER A 413 0.77 7.77 15.38
N LEU A 414 1.52 7.90 16.49
CA LEU A 414 2.42 9.01 16.76
C LEU A 414 3.80 8.42 17.04
N LEU A 415 4.72 8.57 16.09
CA LEU A 415 6.09 8.08 16.17
C LEU A 415 7.03 9.25 16.49
N PRO A 416 7.62 9.30 17.68
CA PRO A 416 8.58 10.36 18.03
C PRO A 416 9.86 10.24 17.19
N ILE A 417 10.39 11.40 16.79
CA ILE A 417 11.63 11.50 16.02
C ILE A 417 12.75 11.93 16.95
N ARG A 418 13.82 11.14 17.00
CA ARG A 418 15.00 11.40 17.83
C ARG A 418 15.86 12.52 17.25
N SER A 419 16.02 12.48 15.93
CA SER A 419 16.82 13.46 15.20
C SER A 419 16.41 13.57 13.74
N LEU A 420 16.64 14.74 13.15
CA LEU A 420 16.56 14.98 11.71
C LEU A 420 17.95 15.30 11.18
N HIS A 421 18.43 14.52 10.21
CA HIS A 421 19.71 14.75 9.55
C HIS A 421 19.52 15.18 8.09
N ARG A 422 20.26 16.20 7.64
CA ARG A 422 20.34 16.61 6.23
C ARG A 422 21.75 16.39 5.68
N PRO A 423 21.96 15.39 4.80
CA PRO A 423 23.29 15.03 4.31
C PRO A 423 24.04 16.17 3.61
N SER A 424 23.37 16.94 2.74
CA SER A 424 24.02 18.00 1.94
C SER A 424 24.62 19.13 2.78
N THR A 425 24.00 19.48 3.91
CA THR A 425 24.46 20.53 4.81
C THR A 425 25.24 19.99 6.02
N GLY A 426 25.16 18.69 6.30
CA GLY A 426 25.71 18.06 7.50
C GLY A 426 24.94 18.40 8.78
N GLU A 427 23.84 19.16 8.68
CA GLU A 427 23.04 19.57 9.83
C GLU A 427 22.33 18.38 10.45
N THR A 428 22.28 18.35 11.79
CA THR A 428 21.48 17.39 12.55
C THR A 428 20.81 18.09 13.71
N PHE A 429 19.49 17.99 13.80
CA PHE A 429 18.69 18.49 14.91
C PHE A 429 18.24 17.33 15.79
N TYR A 430 18.29 17.49 17.11
CA TYR A 430 18.01 16.44 18.09
C TYR A 430 16.84 16.86 19.00
N TYR A 431 15.88 15.94 19.21
CA TYR A 431 14.65 16.19 19.99
C TYR A 431 14.54 15.30 21.25
N GLY A 432 15.61 14.57 21.58
CA GLY A 432 15.70 13.71 22.76
C GLY A 432 15.61 12.22 22.46
N ASP A 433 16.12 11.41 23.40
CA ASP A 433 16.16 9.95 23.31
C ASP A 433 14.89 9.28 23.87
N SER A 434 14.01 10.04 24.51
CA SER A 434 12.70 9.60 25.02
C SER A 434 11.55 10.32 24.32
N THR A 435 10.37 9.71 24.33
CA THR A 435 9.15 10.37 23.84
C THR A 435 8.83 11.59 24.70
N GLY A 436 8.64 12.75 24.07
CA GLY A 436 8.27 13.98 24.77
C GLY A 436 6.83 13.96 25.31
N ASP A 437 6.56 14.86 26.25
CA ASP A 437 5.35 14.91 27.05
C ASP A 437 4.11 15.30 26.22
N VAL A 438 4.28 16.19 25.23
CA VAL A 438 3.20 16.57 24.30
C VAL A 438 2.79 15.37 23.47
N THR A 439 3.75 14.64 22.89
CA THR A 439 3.51 13.42 22.13
C THR A 439 2.82 12.34 22.98
N VAL A 440 3.26 12.14 24.23
CA VAL A 440 2.64 11.19 25.16
C VAL A 440 1.18 11.55 25.45
N LYS A 441 0.90 12.83 25.72
CA LYS A 441 -0.46 13.31 26.03
C LYS A 441 -1.39 13.12 24.83
N LEU A 442 -0.98 13.56 23.64
CA LEU A 442 -1.76 13.38 22.38
C LEU A 442 -1.99 11.91 22.08
N GLY A 443 -0.92 11.10 22.11
CA GLY A 443 -1.00 9.68 21.82
C GLY A 443 -1.92 8.92 22.79
N THR A 444 -1.94 9.33 24.06
CA THR A 444 -2.82 8.76 25.08
C THR A 444 -4.28 9.15 24.88
N ALA A 445 -4.56 10.43 24.63
CA ALA A 445 -5.91 10.89 24.37
C ALA A 445 -6.50 10.23 23.11
N MET A 446 -5.74 10.21 22.01
CA MET A 446 -6.14 9.56 20.77
C MET A 446 -6.45 8.07 20.98
N ARG A 447 -5.56 7.34 21.66
CA ARG A 447 -5.73 5.91 21.92
C ARG A 447 -6.95 5.62 22.78
N ASN A 448 -7.18 6.43 23.82
CA ASN A 448 -8.32 6.24 24.71
C ASN A 448 -9.64 6.50 23.97
N LEU A 449 -9.70 7.54 23.14
CA LEU A 449 -10.86 7.86 22.31
C LEU A 449 -11.12 6.76 21.28
N MET A 450 -10.12 6.37 20.48
CA MET A 450 -10.24 5.30 19.46
C MET A 450 -10.73 3.96 20.03
N ARG A 451 -10.52 3.72 21.32
CA ARG A 451 -10.86 2.46 22.01
C ARG A 451 -12.08 2.60 22.91
N GLY A 452 -12.79 3.73 22.88
CA GLY A 452 -13.98 3.94 23.72
C GLY A 452 -13.69 3.85 25.23
N LYS A 453 -12.49 4.24 25.67
CA LYS A 453 -12.15 4.35 27.10
C LYS A 453 -12.59 5.68 27.71
N VAL A 454 -12.89 6.64 26.86
CA VAL A 454 -13.42 7.96 27.20
C VAL A 454 -14.59 8.25 26.26
N GLU A 455 -15.46 9.15 26.67
CA GLU A 455 -16.52 9.65 25.80
C GLU A 455 -15.92 10.39 24.61
N ASP A 456 -16.54 10.21 23.45
CA ASP A 456 -16.13 10.84 22.21
C ASP A 456 -16.87 12.17 22.01
N GLY A 457 -16.29 13.24 22.54
CA GLY A 457 -16.83 14.60 22.39
C GLY A 457 -16.75 15.17 20.97
N PHE A 458 -16.07 14.49 20.04
CA PHE A 458 -15.90 14.95 18.65
C PHE A 458 -16.82 14.22 17.66
N GLY A 459 -17.48 13.14 18.07
CA GLY A 459 -18.29 12.29 17.18
C GLY A 459 -17.46 11.57 16.12
N TRP A 460 -16.21 11.23 16.43
CA TRP A 460 -15.28 10.55 15.53
C TRP A 460 -15.46 9.03 15.45
N THR A 461 -16.04 8.41 16.48
CA THR A 461 -16.17 6.96 16.58
C THR A 461 -17.52 6.50 16.05
N VAL A 462 -17.49 5.43 15.26
CA VAL A 462 -18.70 4.83 14.68
C VAL A 462 -18.75 3.36 15.07
N GLU A 463 -19.84 2.95 15.71
CA GLU A 463 -20.06 1.57 16.09
C GLU A 463 -20.42 0.70 14.87
N VAL A 464 -19.81 -0.48 14.80
CA VAL A 464 -20.21 -1.59 13.92
C VAL A 464 -21.25 -2.44 14.67
N LYS A 465 -22.38 -2.73 14.02
CA LYS A 465 -23.54 -3.39 14.61
C LYS A 465 -23.88 -4.70 13.90
N GLU A 466 -24.74 -5.50 14.52
CA GLU A 466 -25.18 -6.77 13.94
C GLU A 466 -25.85 -6.59 12.56
N GLY A 467 -26.60 -5.50 12.38
CA GLY A 467 -27.24 -5.16 11.11
C GLY A 467 -26.25 -5.01 9.94
N ASP A 468 -24.98 -4.69 10.23
CA ASP A 468 -23.94 -4.58 9.19
C ASP A 468 -23.52 -5.95 8.60
N LEU A 469 -23.98 -7.07 9.18
CA LEU A 469 -23.80 -8.40 8.59
C LEU A 469 -24.64 -8.62 7.34
N LEU A 470 -25.84 -8.01 7.29
CA LEU A 470 -26.88 -8.24 6.30
C LEU A 470 -27.05 -6.98 5.44
N ALA A 471 -26.09 -6.74 4.56
CA ALA A 471 -26.22 -5.71 3.52
C ALA A 471 -26.96 -6.25 2.27
N GLU A 472 -28.05 -7.00 2.47
CA GLU A 472 -29.02 -7.28 1.40
C GLU A 472 -30.31 -6.48 1.66
N GLU A 473 -30.69 -5.67 0.66
CA GLU A 473 -32.02 -5.11 0.35
C GLU A 473 -32.60 -3.85 1.05
N SER A 474 -31.93 -3.16 2.00
CA SER A 474 -32.58 -2.00 2.68
C SER A 474 -32.23 -0.58 2.18
N ILE A 475 -31.76 -0.41 0.95
CA ILE A 475 -31.67 0.94 0.33
C ILE A 475 -32.20 0.89 -1.11
N ILE A 476 -33.53 0.81 -1.23
CA ILE A 476 -34.22 1.48 -2.33
C ILE A 476 -34.61 2.84 -1.74
N ALA A 477 -33.81 3.86 -2.03
CA ALA A 477 -34.29 5.23 -1.88
C ALA A 477 -35.49 5.36 -2.82
N GLU A 478 -36.65 5.73 -2.29
CA GLU A 478 -37.83 6.05 -3.09
C GLU A 478 -37.40 7.01 -4.22
N GLU A 479 -37.62 6.60 -5.46
CA GLU A 479 -37.41 7.48 -6.61
C GLU A 479 -38.27 8.74 -6.43
N PRO A 480 -37.75 9.94 -6.73
CA PRO A 480 -38.59 11.12 -6.74
C PRO A 480 -39.62 10.94 -7.85
N VAL A 481 -40.90 11.01 -7.49
CA VAL A 481 -42.01 11.08 -8.43
C VAL A 481 -41.80 12.33 -9.29
N VAL A 482 -41.35 12.13 -10.52
CA VAL A 482 -41.37 13.16 -11.55
C VAL A 482 -42.83 13.28 -12.00
N GLU A 483 -43.51 14.31 -11.50
CA GLU A 483 -44.78 14.73 -12.08
C GLU A 483 -44.52 15.14 -13.54
N ALA A 484 -45.20 14.46 -14.45
CA ALA A 484 -45.18 14.78 -15.87
C ALA A 484 -45.72 16.21 -16.07
N VAL A 485 -44.82 17.14 -16.42
CA VAL A 485 -45.22 18.45 -16.90
C VAL A 485 -45.81 18.25 -18.29
N SER A 486 -47.12 18.45 -18.40
CA SER A 486 -47.84 18.49 -19.67
C SER A 486 -47.31 19.62 -20.55
N GLU A 487 -46.78 19.28 -21.73
CA GLU A 487 -46.45 20.26 -22.77
C GLU A 487 -47.72 21.01 -23.20
N GLN A 488 -47.70 22.33 -23.07
CA GLN A 488 -48.62 23.22 -23.78
C GLN A 488 -47.93 23.73 -25.06
N PRO A 489 -48.66 23.85 -26.19
CA PRO A 489 -48.06 24.22 -27.46
C PRO A 489 -47.70 25.70 -27.49
N ALA A 490 -46.50 26.01 -27.99
CA ALA A 490 -46.05 27.37 -28.19
C ALA A 490 -46.87 28.09 -29.28
N GLU A 491 -47.33 29.30 -28.95
CA GLU A 491 -47.98 30.21 -29.87
C GLU A 491 -47.03 30.70 -30.97
N VAL A 492 -47.58 30.77 -32.19
CA VAL A 492 -46.97 31.27 -33.40
C VAL A 492 -46.83 32.79 -33.32
N VAL A 493 -45.61 33.32 -33.50
CA VAL A 493 -45.39 34.71 -33.87
C VAL A 493 -44.62 34.77 -35.18
N ASP A 494 -45.28 35.40 -36.14
CA ASP A 494 -44.91 35.58 -37.54
C ASP A 494 -43.92 36.73 -37.68
N GLU A 495 -42.71 36.48 -38.20
CA GLU A 495 -41.88 37.52 -38.80
C GLU A 495 -41.44 37.11 -40.20
N LYS A 496 -42.06 37.78 -41.17
CA LYS A 496 -41.70 37.77 -42.58
C LYS A 496 -40.38 38.49 -42.81
N ALA A 497 -39.64 37.93 -43.77
CA ALA A 497 -38.95 38.60 -44.88
C ALA A 497 -37.41 38.52 -44.89
N ASN A 498 -36.94 38.17 -46.10
CA ASN A 498 -35.58 38.23 -46.65
C ASN A 498 -34.68 37.06 -46.21
N GLY A 499 -34.37 36.04 -47.03
CA GLY A 499 -34.38 35.93 -48.49
C GLY A 499 -33.01 35.43 -48.94
N VAL A 500 -32.96 34.20 -49.50
CA VAL A 500 -32.00 33.71 -50.53
C VAL A 500 -30.54 33.54 -50.07
N GLU A 501 -29.76 32.49 -50.35
CA GLU A 501 -29.87 31.13 -50.90
C GLU A 501 -28.56 30.42 -50.50
N ASN A 502 -28.59 29.11 -50.29
CA ASN A 502 -27.41 28.26 -50.18
C ASN A 502 -26.87 27.93 -51.58
N VAL A 503 -25.55 28.03 -51.81
CA VAL A 503 -24.88 27.16 -52.81
C VAL A 503 -23.45 26.78 -52.39
N ASN A 504 -23.22 25.47 -52.47
CA ASN A 504 -21.98 24.69 -52.41
C ASN A 504 -20.78 25.24 -53.19
N GLY A 505 -19.56 24.82 -52.80
CA GLY A 505 -18.43 24.83 -53.73
C GLY A 505 -17.08 24.43 -53.11
N SER A 506 -16.64 23.20 -53.39
CA SER A 506 -15.30 22.70 -53.07
C SER A 506 -14.20 23.36 -53.90
N ILE A 507 -13.09 23.78 -53.28
CA ILE A 507 -11.74 23.92 -53.87
C ILE A 507 -10.79 23.73 -52.67
N GLY A 508 -9.79 22.86 -52.62
CA GLY A 508 -8.81 22.48 -53.64
C GLY A 508 -7.43 22.78 -53.04
N SER A 509 -6.56 21.78 -53.08
CA SER A 509 -5.22 21.74 -52.49
C SER A 509 -4.30 22.91 -52.88
N LYS A 510 -3.42 23.30 -51.93
CA LYS A 510 -1.95 23.40 -52.12
C LYS A 510 -1.30 23.95 -50.86
N GLY A 511 -0.23 23.27 -50.43
CA GLY A 511 0.59 23.68 -49.30
C GLY A 511 1.48 24.87 -49.62
N THR A 512 1.96 25.53 -48.57
CA THR A 512 3.26 26.17 -48.55
C THR A 512 3.74 26.27 -47.10
N GLU A 513 5.02 26.05 -46.93
CA GLU A 513 5.82 26.09 -45.70
C GLU A 513 5.62 27.38 -44.91
N VAL A 514 5.70 27.29 -43.58
CA VAL A 514 6.02 28.44 -42.72
C VAL A 514 7.21 28.06 -41.87
N GLU A 515 8.35 28.65 -42.23
CA GLU A 515 9.53 28.79 -41.39
C GLU A 515 9.26 29.74 -40.20
N GLU A 516 9.74 29.29 -39.04
CA GLU A 516 10.45 30.01 -37.98
C GLU A 516 10.26 31.53 -37.71
N LYS A 517 10.18 31.79 -36.39
CA LYS A 517 10.66 32.95 -35.60
C LYS A 517 9.73 34.15 -35.42
N ALA A 518 9.20 34.28 -34.21
CA ALA A 518 9.76 35.14 -33.16
C ALA A 518 9.27 34.68 -31.78
#